data_AF-A0A2P5WTU8-F1
#
_entry.id   AF-A0A2P5WTU8-F1
#
_cell.length_a   1.000
_cell.length_b   1.000
_cell.length_c   1.000
_cell.angle_alpha   90.00
_cell.angle_beta   90.00
_cell.angle_gamma   90.00
#
_symmetry.space_group_name_H-M   'P 1'
#
loop_
_entity.id
_entity.type
_entity.pdbx_description
1 polymer ?
#
loop_
_entity_poly.entity_id
_entity_poly.type
_entity_poly.pdbx_seq_one_letter_code
_entity_poly.pdbx_strand_id
1 'polypeptide(L)'
;MNLDDLFEQKGEVAKAVLEELGKVIGDYGYSIEHILMVDIIPDPAVRTAMNEINAQRLQLASVYKGEAEKVLQVKRAEAEAESKYLGGVGVARQRQAITDGLRENILDFSHKVEGTSAKEVMDLIMITQYFDTIKDLGNSSTNTTVFIPHGPGHVRDIGEQIRNGLMEASTAQINVE
;
A
#
# COMPACT_ATOMS: atom_id res chain seq x y z
N MET A 1 25.80 42.00 0.99
CA MET A 1 24.54 41.72 1.70
C MET A 1 23.48 41.48 0.65
N ASN A 2 22.89 40.28 0.65
CA ASN A 2 21.70 40.02 -0.13
C ASN A 2 20.55 40.87 0.47
N LEU A 3 19.56 41.26 -0.31
CA LEU A 3 18.49 42.13 0.19
C LEU A 3 17.68 41.43 1.31
N ASP A 4 17.58 40.10 1.26
CA ASP A 4 17.00 39.26 2.32
C ASP A 4 17.78 39.40 3.64
N ASP A 5 19.12 39.40 3.59
CA ASP A 5 19.96 39.54 4.79
C ASP A 5 19.73 40.89 5.46
N LEU A 6 19.45 41.94 4.68
CA LEU A 6 19.15 43.29 5.20
C LEU A 6 17.81 43.34 5.96
N PHE A 7 16.83 42.53 5.55
CA PHE A 7 15.55 42.42 6.25
C PHE A 7 15.66 41.57 7.52
N GLU A 8 16.52 40.55 7.51
CA GLU A 8 16.75 39.69 8.67
C GLU A 8 17.64 40.39 9.72
N GLN A 9 18.55 41.25 9.28
CA GLN A 9 19.53 41.96 10.12
C GLN A 9 19.17 43.43 10.40
N LYS A 10 17.88 43.79 10.47
CA LYS A 10 17.44 45.17 10.80
C LYS A 10 18.12 45.74 12.06
N GLY A 11 18.39 44.90 13.06
CA GLY A 11 19.08 45.29 14.30
C GLY A 11 20.56 45.60 14.11
N GLU A 12 21.28 44.89 13.24
CA GLU A 12 22.69 45.18 12.98
C GLU A 12 22.88 46.48 12.21
N VAL A 13 21.99 46.76 11.25
CA VAL A 13 22.01 48.03 10.52
C VAL A 13 21.73 49.21 11.47
N ALA A 14 20.75 49.07 12.37
CA ALA A 14 20.47 50.10 13.37
C ALA A 14 21.68 50.36 14.29
N LYS A 15 22.42 49.31 14.67
CA LYS A 15 23.62 49.41 15.49
C LYS A 15 24.78 50.08 14.75
N ALA A 16 24.98 49.75 13.47
CA ALA A 16 25.99 50.39 12.62
C ALA A 16 25.71 51.90 12.45
N VAL A 17 24.45 52.27 12.25
CA VAL A 17 24.03 53.68 12.15
C VAL A 17 24.22 54.42 13.48
N LEU A 18 23.91 53.77 14.61
CA LEU A 18 24.13 54.35 15.94
C LEU A 18 25.62 54.63 16.20
N GLU A 19 26.50 53.72 15.79
CA GLU A 19 27.94 53.88 16.00
C GLU A 19 28.53 55.02 15.18
N GLU A 20 28.10 55.20 13.91
CA GLU A 20 28.56 56.33 13.09
C GLU A 20 27.97 57.66 13.58
N LEU A 21 26.66 57.71 13.82
CA LEU A 21 25.99 58.95 14.19
C LEU A 21 26.38 59.39 15.61
N GLY A 22 26.61 58.45 16.52
CA GLY A 22 27.04 58.72 17.89
C GLY A 22 28.41 59.39 17.97
N LYS A 23 29.34 59.08 17.05
CA LYS A 23 30.65 59.74 16.98
C LYS A 23 30.52 61.23 16.63
N VAL A 24 29.69 61.55 15.65
CA VAL A 24 29.48 62.94 15.18
C VAL A 24 28.69 63.76 16.20
N ILE A 25 27.64 63.17 16.78
CA ILE A 25 26.72 63.87 17.69
C ILE A 25 27.32 64.01 19.10
N GLY A 26 28.23 63.11 19.48
CA GLY A 26 29.01 63.21 20.72
C GLY A 26 29.85 64.48 20.80
N ASP A 27 30.42 64.94 19.68
CA ASP A 27 31.20 66.19 19.62
C ASP A 27 30.35 67.44 19.94
N TYR A 28 29.03 67.35 19.77
CA TYR A 28 28.07 68.40 20.10
C TYR A 28 27.50 68.28 21.52
N GLY A 29 27.94 67.28 22.31
CA GLY A 29 27.50 67.07 23.70
C GLY A 29 26.17 66.32 23.85
N TYR A 30 25.68 65.67 22.79
CA TYR A 30 24.47 64.86 22.82
C TYR A 30 24.82 63.36 22.80
N SER A 31 24.06 62.54 23.53
CA SER A 31 24.21 61.08 23.57
C SER A 31 22.94 60.39 23.05
N ILE A 32 23.11 59.46 22.12
CA ILE A 32 22.00 58.68 21.52
C ILE A 32 21.90 57.35 22.27
N GLU A 33 20.80 57.16 23.00
CA GLU A 33 20.58 55.93 23.78
C GLU A 33 20.05 54.78 22.91
N HIS A 34 19.10 55.07 22.02
CA HIS A 34 18.54 54.10 21.08
C HIS A 34 18.13 54.74 19.75
N ILE A 35 18.32 54.00 18.66
CA ILE A 35 17.77 54.31 17.33
C ILE A 35 16.76 53.23 16.98
N LEU A 36 15.52 53.65 16.69
CA LEU A 36 14.48 52.75 16.22
C LEU A 36 14.39 52.84 14.69
N MET A 37 14.61 51.72 14.01
CA MET A 37 14.35 51.64 12.58
C MET A 37 12.86 51.36 12.36
N VAL A 38 12.17 52.25 11.64
CA VAL A 38 10.72 52.13 11.40
C VAL A 38 10.45 51.09 10.31
N ASP A 39 10.82 51.38 9.06
CA ASP A 39 10.65 50.44 7.94
C ASP A 39 11.70 50.67 6.85
N ILE A 40 12.12 49.58 6.21
CA ILE A 40 12.94 49.61 5.00
C ILE A 40 11.98 49.34 3.83
N ILE A 41 11.76 50.36 2.99
CA ILE A 41 10.93 50.24 1.80
C ILE A 41 11.86 50.17 0.59
N PRO A 42 12.08 48.97 0.01
CA PRO A 42 12.86 48.84 -1.21
C PRO A 42 12.08 49.40 -2.39
N ASP A 43 12.81 49.73 -3.47
CA ASP A 43 12.21 50.21 -4.70
C ASP A 43 11.16 49.22 -5.24
N PRO A 44 10.03 49.70 -5.79
CA PRO A 44 8.99 48.84 -6.34
C PRO A 44 9.50 47.81 -7.36
N ALA A 45 10.51 48.15 -8.18
CA ALA A 45 11.08 47.23 -9.16
C ALA A 45 11.82 46.06 -8.46
N VAL A 46 12.53 46.34 -7.37
CA VAL A 46 13.25 45.32 -6.58
C VAL A 46 12.26 44.40 -5.87
N ARG A 47 11.16 44.93 -5.34
CA ARG A 47 10.10 44.13 -4.72
C ARG A 47 9.44 43.15 -5.71
N THR A 48 9.19 43.61 -6.94
CA THR A 48 8.65 42.74 -8.00
C THR A 48 9.63 41.64 -8.37
N ALA A 49 10.91 41.97 -8.57
CA ALA A 49 11.96 40.99 -8.87
C ALA A 49 12.13 39.95 -7.73
N MET A 50 12.06 40.38 -6.47
CA MET A 50 12.09 39.45 -5.33
C MET A 50 10.89 38.50 -5.31
N ASN A 51 9.69 39.02 -5.57
CA ASN A 51 8.49 38.19 -5.62
C ASN A 51 8.56 37.17 -6.77
N GLU A 52 9.12 37.54 -7.92
CA GLU A 52 9.34 36.61 -9.03
C GLU A 52 10.36 35.51 -8.67
N ILE A 53 11.48 35.86 -8.03
CA ILE A 53 12.47 34.88 -7.55
C ILE A 53 11.85 33.92 -6.54
N ASN A 54 11.04 34.44 -5.63
CA ASN A 54 10.39 33.62 -4.61
C ASN A 54 9.33 32.70 -5.24
N ALA A 55 8.56 33.20 -6.21
CA ALA A 55 7.62 32.39 -6.98
C ALA A 55 8.34 31.26 -7.74
N GLN A 56 9.51 31.52 -8.33
CA GLN A 56 10.32 30.49 -8.98
C GLN A 56 10.81 29.42 -7.99
N ARG A 57 11.23 29.81 -6.78
CA ARG A 57 11.59 28.85 -5.71
C ARG A 57 10.41 27.97 -5.31
N LEU A 58 9.23 28.56 -5.14
CA LEU A 58 7.98 27.84 -4.85
C LEU A 58 7.59 26.88 -5.98
N GLN A 59 7.78 27.29 -7.24
CA GLN A 59 7.48 26.47 -8.40
C GLN A 59 8.43 25.27 -8.50
N LEU A 60 9.73 25.48 -8.30
CA LEU A 60 10.71 24.40 -8.21
C LEU A 60 10.36 23.41 -7.09
N ALA A 61 10.06 23.91 -5.88
CA ALA A 61 9.63 23.06 -4.77
C ALA A 61 8.36 22.26 -5.09
N SER A 62 7.41 22.85 -5.84
CA SER A 62 6.19 22.19 -6.26
C SER A 62 6.44 21.09 -7.30
N VAL A 63 7.36 21.32 -8.25
CA VAL A 63 7.79 20.30 -9.23
C VAL A 63 8.41 19.12 -8.51
N TYR A 64 9.34 19.36 -7.57
CA TYR A 64 9.96 18.28 -6.79
C TYR A 64 8.94 17.50 -5.96
N LYS A 65 7.95 18.18 -5.36
CA LYS A 65 6.85 17.51 -4.65
C LYS A 65 6.00 16.64 -5.59
N GLY A 66 5.65 17.15 -6.76
CA GLY A 66 4.86 16.40 -7.75
C GLY A 66 5.62 15.18 -8.29
N GLU A 67 6.92 15.30 -8.54
CA GLU A 67 7.76 14.16 -8.94
C GLU A 67 7.86 13.11 -7.83
N ALA A 68 8.03 13.52 -6.57
CA ALA A 68 8.06 12.60 -5.44
C ALA A 68 6.73 11.84 -5.29
N GLU A 69 5.60 12.53 -5.44
CA GLU A 69 4.27 11.91 -5.38
C GLU A 69 4.05 10.91 -6.51
N LYS A 70 4.48 11.25 -7.73
CA LYS A 70 4.45 10.34 -8.88
C LYS A 70 5.25 9.06 -8.61
N VAL A 71 6.47 9.20 -8.10
CA VAL A 71 7.32 8.05 -7.78
C VAL A 71 6.67 7.17 -6.70
N LEU A 72 6.11 7.79 -5.67
CA LEU A 72 5.42 7.07 -4.59
C LEU A 72 4.20 6.30 -5.11
N GLN A 73 3.41 6.91 -5.98
CA GLN A 73 2.24 6.26 -6.57
C GLN A 73 2.62 5.09 -7.48
N VAL A 74 3.63 5.25 -8.34
CA VAL A 74 4.13 4.16 -9.20
C VAL A 74 4.67 3.02 -8.36
N LYS A 75 5.48 3.30 -7.34
CA LYS A 75 6.04 2.27 -6.46
C LYS A 75 4.96 1.52 -5.68
N ARG A 76 3.91 2.21 -5.25
CA ARG A 76 2.75 1.57 -4.62
C ARG A 76 2.01 0.65 -5.59
N ALA A 77 1.81 1.07 -6.83
CA ALA A 77 1.16 0.25 -7.85
C ALA A 77 2.00 -0.99 -8.22
N GLU A 78 3.32 -0.83 -8.36
CA GLU A 78 4.26 -1.94 -8.57
C GLU A 78 4.20 -2.95 -7.41
N ALA A 79 4.25 -2.46 -6.17
CA ALA A 79 4.17 -3.32 -4.99
C ALA A 79 2.83 -4.08 -4.90
N GLU A 80 1.71 -3.44 -5.26
CA GLU A 80 0.41 -4.11 -5.25
C GLU A 80 0.32 -5.19 -6.34
N ALA A 81 0.85 -4.92 -7.54
CA ALA A 81 0.91 -5.89 -8.62
C ALA A 81 1.79 -7.10 -8.26
N GLU A 82 2.96 -6.85 -7.69
CA GLU A 82 3.89 -7.90 -7.26
C GLU A 82 3.32 -8.73 -6.11
N SER A 83 2.63 -8.10 -5.15
CA SER A 83 1.92 -8.80 -4.08
C SER A 83 0.85 -9.77 -4.61
N LYS A 84 0.03 -9.31 -5.58
CA LYS A 84 -0.97 -10.17 -6.23
C LYS A 84 -0.33 -11.32 -7.01
N TYR A 85 0.77 -11.04 -7.71
CA TYR A 85 1.52 -12.06 -8.44
C TYR A 85 2.09 -13.14 -7.50
N LEU A 86 2.80 -12.72 -6.45
CA LEU A 86 3.36 -13.63 -5.44
C LEU A 86 2.26 -14.42 -4.72
N GLY A 87 1.13 -13.80 -4.41
CA GLY A 87 -0.04 -14.48 -3.86
C GLY A 87 -0.58 -15.56 -4.81
N GLY A 88 -0.71 -15.24 -6.10
CA GLY A 88 -1.14 -16.21 -7.12
C GLY A 88 -0.17 -17.39 -7.28
N VAL A 89 1.14 -17.10 -7.32
CA VAL A 89 2.20 -18.13 -7.36
C VAL A 89 2.16 -19.01 -6.12
N GLY A 90 1.96 -18.42 -4.93
CA GLY A 90 1.81 -19.14 -3.68
C GLY A 90 0.63 -20.11 -3.69
N VAL A 91 -0.54 -19.67 -4.14
CA VAL A 91 -1.74 -20.52 -4.25
C VAL A 91 -1.54 -21.64 -5.26
N ALA A 92 -0.95 -21.36 -6.43
CA ALA A 92 -0.67 -22.38 -7.43
C ALA A 92 0.28 -23.45 -6.89
N ARG A 93 1.37 -23.03 -6.22
CA ARG A 93 2.35 -23.93 -5.61
C ARG A 93 1.75 -24.74 -4.45
N GLN A 94 0.88 -24.13 -3.65
CA GLN A 94 0.12 -24.83 -2.61
C GLN A 94 -0.77 -25.91 -3.22
N ARG A 95 -1.52 -25.60 -4.28
CA ARG A 95 -2.39 -26.58 -4.98
C ARG A 95 -1.58 -27.75 -5.56
N GLN A 96 -0.41 -27.46 -6.12
CA GLN A 96 0.49 -28.50 -6.61
C GLN A 96 0.96 -29.41 -5.47
N ALA A 97 1.44 -28.84 -4.36
CA ALA A 97 1.88 -29.62 -3.20
C ALA A 97 0.75 -30.49 -2.60
N ILE A 98 -0.49 -29.97 -2.55
CA ILE A 98 -1.66 -30.75 -2.12
C ILE A 98 -1.92 -31.92 -3.08
N THR A 99 -1.89 -31.67 -4.39
CA THR A 99 -2.15 -32.70 -5.41
C THR A 99 -1.10 -33.81 -5.38
N ASP A 100 0.17 -33.43 -5.24
CA ASP A 100 1.27 -34.38 -5.17
C ASP A 100 1.21 -35.19 -3.87
N GLY A 101 0.90 -34.56 -2.74
CA GLY A 101 0.66 -35.26 -1.47
C GLY A 101 -0.54 -36.21 -1.52
N LEU A 102 -1.65 -35.83 -2.16
CA LEU A 102 -2.80 -36.72 -2.35
C LEU A 102 -2.43 -37.93 -3.23
N ARG A 103 -1.65 -37.73 -4.30
CA ARG A 103 -1.16 -38.83 -5.15
C ARG A 103 -0.30 -39.81 -4.34
N GLU A 104 0.63 -39.31 -3.54
CA GLU A 104 1.49 -40.12 -2.68
C GLU A 104 0.66 -40.93 -1.68
N ASN A 105 -0.31 -40.27 -1.01
CA ASN A 105 -1.23 -40.95 -0.09
C ASN A 105 -2.04 -42.07 -0.78
N ILE A 106 -2.53 -41.85 -2.01
CA ILE A 106 -3.28 -42.88 -2.75
C ILE A 106 -2.39 -44.09 -3.07
N LEU A 107 -1.14 -43.86 -3.51
CA LEU A 107 -0.19 -44.93 -3.80
C LEU A 107 0.14 -45.73 -2.54
N ASP A 108 0.45 -45.05 -1.44
CA ASP A 108 0.77 -45.68 -0.15
C ASP A 108 -0.38 -46.51 0.41
N PHE A 109 -1.63 -46.03 0.29
CA PHE A 109 -2.81 -46.75 0.75
C PHE A 109 -3.12 -47.97 -0.12
N SER A 110 -2.99 -47.83 -1.45
CA SER A 110 -3.16 -48.93 -2.40
C SER A 110 -2.13 -50.05 -2.24
N HIS A 111 -0.92 -49.74 -1.74
CA HIS A 111 0.12 -50.74 -1.48
C HIS A 111 -0.03 -51.46 -0.13
N LYS A 112 -0.68 -50.83 0.87
CA LYS A 112 -0.83 -51.40 2.22
C LYS A 112 -2.11 -52.22 2.41
N VAL A 113 -3.12 -52.02 1.58
CA VAL A 113 -4.42 -52.71 1.68
C VAL A 113 -4.74 -53.38 0.34
N GLU A 114 -4.63 -54.71 0.28
CA GLU A 114 -4.93 -55.47 -0.93
C GLU A 114 -6.44 -55.44 -1.25
N GLY A 115 -6.79 -55.02 -2.46
CA GLY A 115 -8.15 -55.09 -3.01
C GLY A 115 -8.93 -53.77 -3.08
N THR A 116 -8.39 -52.66 -2.59
CA THR A 116 -9.06 -51.35 -2.64
C THR A 116 -8.78 -50.65 -3.98
N SER A 117 -9.83 -50.19 -4.66
CA SER A 117 -9.69 -49.41 -5.90
C SER A 117 -9.27 -47.97 -5.59
N ALA A 118 -8.47 -47.33 -6.46
CA ALA A 118 -8.16 -45.90 -6.35
C ALA A 118 -9.42 -45.01 -6.24
N LYS A 119 -10.56 -45.50 -6.77
CA LYS A 119 -11.86 -44.86 -6.63
C LYS A 119 -12.38 -44.85 -5.18
N GLU A 120 -12.22 -45.96 -4.44
CA GLU A 120 -12.70 -46.09 -3.06
C GLU A 120 -11.86 -45.26 -2.09
N VAL A 121 -10.55 -45.15 -2.34
CA VAL A 121 -9.66 -44.25 -1.57
C VAL A 121 -10.04 -42.79 -1.79
N MET A 122 -10.36 -42.41 -3.04
CA MET A 122 -10.83 -41.07 -3.36
C MET A 122 -12.17 -40.75 -2.69
N ASP A 123 -13.11 -41.71 -2.70
CA ASP A 123 -14.41 -41.55 -2.05
C ASP A 123 -14.25 -41.37 -0.52
N LEU A 124 -13.33 -42.11 0.12
CA LEU A 124 -13.00 -41.94 1.55
C LEU A 124 -12.40 -40.55 1.84
N ILE A 125 -11.45 -40.09 1.03
CA ILE A 125 -10.83 -38.76 1.18
C ILE A 125 -11.88 -37.65 1.02
N MET A 126 -12.81 -37.77 0.05
CA MET A 126 -13.88 -36.80 -0.12
C MET A 126 -14.82 -36.75 1.09
N ILE A 127 -15.12 -37.90 1.70
CA ILE A 127 -15.92 -37.97 2.93
C ILE A 127 -15.18 -37.28 4.09
N THR A 128 -13.88 -37.51 4.25
CA THR A 128 -13.07 -36.83 5.27
C THR A 128 -13.03 -35.32 5.04
N GLN A 129 -12.80 -34.89 3.80
CA GLN A 129 -12.78 -33.47 3.45
C GLN A 129 -14.13 -32.78 3.71
N TYR A 130 -15.23 -33.48 3.43
CA TYR A 130 -16.58 -33.02 3.75
C TYR A 130 -16.76 -32.76 5.25
N PHE A 131 -16.32 -33.69 6.10
CA PHE A 131 -16.36 -33.50 7.56
C PHE A 131 -15.44 -32.40 8.05
N ASP A 132 -14.24 -32.26 7.49
CA ASP A 132 -13.32 -31.17 7.83
C ASP A 132 -13.92 -29.81 7.44
N THR A 133 -14.54 -29.68 6.27
CA THR A 133 -15.26 -28.45 5.91
C THR A 133 -16.42 -28.13 6.84
N ILE A 134 -17.16 -29.13 7.32
CA ILE A 134 -18.22 -28.92 8.32
C ILE A 134 -17.63 -28.45 9.65
N LYS A 135 -16.51 -29.03 10.07
CA LYS A 135 -15.80 -28.66 11.30
C LYS A 135 -15.27 -27.24 11.24
N ASP A 136 -14.62 -26.85 10.14
CA ASP A 136 -14.10 -25.49 9.94
C ASP A 136 -15.24 -24.46 9.88
N LEU A 137 -16.33 -24.80 9.19
CA LEU A 137 -17.54 -23.99 9.12
C LEU A 137 -18.20 -23.84 10.50
N GLY A 138 -18.19 -24.89 11.32
CA GLY A 138 -18.67 -24.86 12.70
C GLY A 138 -17.78 -24.08 13.67
N ASN A 139 -16.47 -23.99 13.38
CA ASN A 139 -15.51 -23.20 14.15
C ASN A 139 -15.47 -21.72 13.75
N SER A 140 -15.96 -21.38 12.55
CA SER A 140 -16.13 -20.00 12.10
C SER A 140 -17.26 -19.32 12.88
N SER A 141 -16.91 -18.39 13.78
CA SER A 141 -17.82 -17.71 14.71
C SER A 141 -18.83 -16.73 14.06
N THR A 142 -18.87 -16.65 12.73
CA THR A 142 -19.85 -15.83 11.99
C THR A 142 -21.16 -16.59 11.79
N ASN A 143 -22.17 -16.27 12.61
CA ASN A 143 -23.61 -16.63 12.53
C ASN A 143 -24.14 -17.11 11.16
N THR A 144 -23.78 -18.32 10.73
CA THR A 144 -24.29 -18.91 9.48
C THR A 144 -24.96 -20.21 9.83
N THR A 145 -26.30 -20.21 9.88
CA THR A 145 -27.08 -21.45 10.03
C THR A 145 -27.04 -22.20 8.70
N VAL A 146 -26.23 -23.25 8.61
CA VAL A 146 -26.08 -24.07 7.40
C VAL A 146 -26.96 -25.31 7.52
N PHE A 147 -27.99 -25.39 6.68
CA PHE A 147 -28.88 -26.56 6.62
C PHE A 147 -28.21 -27.66 5.80
N ILE A 148 -27.73 -28.71 6.48
CA ILE A 148 -27.10 -29.86 5.85
C ILE A 148 -28.16 -30.96 5.70
N PRO A 149 -28.63 -31.27 4.48
CA PRO A 149 -29.56 -32.37 4.27
C PRO A 149 -28.81 -33.69 4.54
N HIS A 150 -29.19 -34.40 5.60
CA HIS A 150 -28.58 -35.69 5.98
C HIS A 150 -29.50 -36.83 5.55
N GLY A 151 -29.10 -37.55 4.51
CA GLY A 151 -29.74 -38.78 4.06
C GLY A 151 -28.68 -39.75 3.51
N PRO A 152 -28.82 -41.08 3.69
CA PRO A 152 -27.79 -42.05 3.29
C PRO A 152 -27.40 -42.03 1.80
N GLY A 153 -28.27 -41.51 0.91
CA GLY A 153 -27.97 -41.31 -0.52
C GLY A 153 -27.27 -39.99 -0.86
N HIS A 154 -27.29 -39.00 0.04
CA HIS A 154 -26.92 -37.62 -0.29
C HIS A 154 -25.43 -37.43 -0.51
N VAL A 155 -24.54 -38.22 0.11
CA VAL A 155 -23.09 -38.12 -0.14
C VAL A 155 -22.76 -38.53 -1.57
N ARG A 156 -23.44 -39.55 -2.10
CA ARG A 156 -23.28 -39.98 -3.50
C ARG A 156 -23.90 -38.97 -4.46
N ASP A 157 -25.07 -38.42 -4.10
CA ASP A 157 -25.76 -37.39 -4.89
C ASP A 157 -24.96 -36.08 -4.92
N ILE A 158 -24.35 -35.66 -3.82
CA ILE A 158 -23.45 -34.48 -3.77
C ILE A 158 -22.21 -34.73 -4.64
N GLY A 159 -21.62 -35.93 -4.56
CA GLY A 159 -20.50 -36.32 -5.42
C GLY A 159 -20.85 -36.37 -6.91
N GLU A 160 -22.08 -36.76 -7.28
CA GLU A 160 -22.59 -36.69 -8.66
C GLU A 160 -22.92 -35.25 -9.09
N GLN A 161 -23.55 -34.45 -8.23
CA GLN A 161 -23.90 -33.05 -8.51
C GLN A 161 -22.67 -32.16 -8.68
N ILE A 162 -21.63 -32.30 -7.84
CA ILE A 162 -20.37 -31.55 -7.98
C ILE A 162 -19.69 -31.91 -9.30
N ARG A 163 -19.68 -33.20 -9.65
CA ARG A 163 -19.03 -33.70 -10.88
C ARG A 163 -19.77 -33.23 -12.13
N ASN A 164 -21.09 -33.29 -12.12
CA ASN A 164 -21.93 -32.79 -13.21
C ASN A 164 -21.84 -31.26 -13.34
N GLY A 165 -21.84 -30.53 -12.22
CA GLY A 165 -21.67 -29.07 -12.23
C GLY A 165 -20.31 -28.63 -12.75
N LEU A 166 -19.23 -29.36 -12.44
CA LEU A 166 -17.90 -29.12 -13.02
C LEU A 166 -17.83 -29.46 -14.52
N MET A 167 -18.49 -30.53 -14.97
CA MET A 167 -18.59 -30.87 -16.40
C MET A 167 -19.43 -29.83 -17.17
N GLU A 168 -20.51 -29.32 -16.58
CA GLU A 168 -21.36 -28.30 -17.19
C GLU A 168 -20.71 -26.90 -17.21
N ALA A 169 -19.93 -26.56 -16.18
CA ALA A 169 -19.13 -25.35 -16.17
C ALA A 169 -18.01 -25.38 -17.22
N SER A 170 -17.39 -26.55 -17.44
CA SER A 170 -16.35 -26.72 -18.45
C SER A 170 -16.89 -26.73 -19.88
N THR A 171 -18.12 -27.19 -20.11
CA THR A 171 -18.79 -27.05 -21.42
C THR A 171 -19.31 -25.63 -21.67
N ALA A 172 -19.75 -24.91 -20.63
CA ALA A 172 -20.14 -23.50 -20.73
C ALA A 172 -18.95 -22.59 -21.11
N GLN A 173 -17.73 -22.94 -20.69
CA GLN A 173 -16.52 -22.21 -21.06
C GLN A 173 -16.10 -22.40 -22.53
N ILE A 174 -16.57 -23.44 -23.22
CA ILE A 174 -16.22 -23.73 -24.62
C ILE A 174 -17.15 -22.98 -25.61
N ASN A 175 -18.33 -22.53 -25.17
CA ASN A 175 -19.31 -21.82 -26.01
C ASN A 175 -19.20 -20.28 -25.93
N VAL A 176 -18.10 -19.76 -25.38
CA VAL A 176 -17.79 -18.32 -25.39
C VAL A 176 -16.58 -18.10 -26.30
N GLU A 177 -16.78 -18.31 -27.60
CA GLU A 177 -16.01 -17.70 -28.70
C GLU A 177 -16.99 -17.10 -29.71
#